data_AF-A0A974UGK1-F1
#
_entry.id   AF-A0A974UGK1-F1
#
_cell.length_a   1.000
_cell.length_b   1.000
_cell.length_c   1.000
_cell.angle_alpha   90.00
_cell.angle_beta   90.00
_cell.angle_gamma   90.00
#
_symmetry.space_group_name_H-M   'P 1'
#
loop_
_entity.id
_entity.type
_entity.pdbx_description
1 polymer ?
#
loop_
_entity_poly.entity_id
_entity_poly.type
_entity_poly.pdbx_seq_one_letter_code
_entity_poly.pdbx_strand_id
1 'polypeptide(L)' 'MQEKIKEVSDECYQDMSNTSYPRGVFFVKRRGMFIGVDNKNGQVDDKQFRHADECLAWLRGRLK' A
#
# COMPACT_ATOMS: atom_id res chain seq x y z
N MET A 1 -2.58 -17.15 -7.41
CA MET A 1 -1.67 -16.85 -6.27
C MET A 1 -2.32 -15.76 -5.42
N GLN A 2 -2.39 -15.90 -4.10
CA GLN A 2 -2.78 -14.75 -3.26
C GLN A 2 -1.59 -13.79 -3.21
N GLU A 3 -1.79 -12.55 -3.60
CA GLU A 3 -0.75 -11.52 -3.48
C GLU A 3 -0.51 -11.23 -2.00
N LYS A 4 0.76 -11.36 -1.57
CA LYS A 4 1.15 -11.13 -0.18
C LYS A 4 1.30 -9.64 0.04
N ILE A 5 0.33 -9.04 0.72
CA ILE A 5 0.40 -7.66 1.18
C ILE A 5 1.53 -7.55 2.22
N LYS A 6 2.44 -6.60 2.06
CA LYS A 6 3.58 -6.39 2.95
C LYS A 6 3.48 -5.06 3.69
N GLU A 7 3.79 -5.07 4.99
CA GLU A 7 4.01 -3.83 5.74
C GLU A 7 5.37 -3.24 5.38
N VAL A 8 5.45 -1.92 5.20
CA VAL A 8 6.69 -1.19 4.93
C VAL A 8 6.83 0.02 5.84
N SER A 9 8.06 0.54 5.97
CA SER A 9 8.34 1.79 6.68
C SER A 9 7.91 3.02 5.88
N ASP A 10 7.81 4.18 6.57
CA ASP A 10 7.54 5.47 5.91
C ASP A 10 8.63 5.83 4.89
N GLU A 11 9.90 5.51 5.21
CA GLU A 11 11.03 5.70 4.30
C GLU A 11 10.86 4.87 3.03
N CYS A 12 10.51 3.58 3.15
CA CYS A 12 10.29 2.72 1.99
C CYS A 12 9.09 3.16 1.15
N TYR A 13 8.03 3.71 1.78
CA TYR A 13 6.92 4.34 1.07
C TYR A 13 7.38 5.57 0.26
N GLN A 14 8.20 6.44 0.85
CA GLN A 14 8.75 7.61 0.16
C GLN A 14 9.64 7.17 -1.02
N ASP A 15 10.49 6.17 -0.84
CA ASP A 15 11.32 5.61 -1.90
C ASP A 15 10.46 5.01 -3.02
N MET A 16 9.38 4.29 -2.69
CA MET A 16 8.44 3.76 -3.69
C MET A 16 7.77 4.86 -4.49
N SER A 17 7.33 5.95 -3.86
CA SER A 17 6.75 7.10 -4.56
C SER A 17 7.73 7.75 -5.54
N ASN A 18 9.04 7.68 -5.27
CA ASN A 18 10.06 8.26 -6.15
C ASN A 18 10.54 7.30 -7.25
N THR A 19 10.57 6.00 -6.96
CA THR A 19 11.25 5.00 -7.81
C THR A 19 10.30 4.01 -8.50
N SER A 20 9.01 4.00 -8.11
CA SER A 20 8.07 2.93 -8.47
C SER A 20 8.61 1.52 -8.18
N TYR A 21 9.48 1.38 -7.18
CA TYR A 21 10.09 0.12 -6.76
C TYR A 21 10.20 0.04 -5.23
N PRO A 22 9.98 -1.13 -4.60
CA PRO A 22 9.60 -2.42 -5.18
C PRO A 22 8.17 -2.47 -5.73
N ARG A 23 7.94 -3.38 -6.68
CA ARG A 23 6.58 -3.66 -7.21
C ARG A 23 5.82 -4.61 -6.30
N GLY A 24 4.52 -4.39 -6.17
CA GLY A 24 3.62 -5.22 -5.37
C GLY A 24 2.58 -4.39 -4.63
N VAL A 25 1.97 -5.02 -3.62
CA VAL A 25 1.01 -4.37 -2.71
C VAL A 25 1.60 -4.23 -1.33
N PHE A 26 1.52 -3.02 -0.82
CA PHE A 26 2.12 -2.63 0.45
C PHE A 26 1.12 -1.86 1.30
N PHE A 27 1.37 -1.81 2.60
CA PHE A 27 0.74 -0.83 3.47
C PHE A 27 1.75 -0.22 4.44
N VAL A 28 1.52 1.03 4.81
CA VAL A 28 2.31 1.76 5.78
C VAL A 28 1.40 2.37 6.84
N LYS A 29 1.85 2.37 8.09
CA LYS A 29 1.17 3.03 9.20
C LYS A 29 1.79 4.39 9.46
N ARG A 30 1.04 5.47 9.23
CA ARG A 30 1.52 6.85 9.37
C ARG A 30 0.55 7.69 10.18
N ARG A 31 1.01 8.28 11.30
CA ARG A 31 0.22 9.19 12.16
C ARG A 31 -1.16 8.63 12.56
N GLY A 32 -1.23 7.32 12.84
CA GLY A 32 -2.48 6.65 13.22
C GLY A 32 -3.41 6.27 12.06
N MET A 33 -3.00 6.51 10.81
CA MET A 33 -3.70 6.07 9.60
C MET A 33 -2.93 4.93 8.92
N PHE A 34 -3.64 4.20 8.06
CA PHE A 34 -3.10 3.15 7.20
C PHE A 34 -3.14 3.61 5.76
N ILE A 35 -2.00 3.63 5.09
CA ILE A 35 -1.92 3.96 3.67
C ILE A 35 -1.70 2.66 2.92
N GLY A 36 -2.64 2.28 2.07
CA GLY A 36 -2.48 1.17 1.13
C GLY A 36 -1.77 1.68 -0.12
N VAL A 37 -0.86 0.88 -0.66
CA VAL A 37 -0.10 1.19 -1.87
C VAL A 37 -0.21 0.01 -2.84
N ASP A 38 -0.76 0.24 -4.02
CA ASP A 38 -0.67 -0.66 -5.17
C ASP A 38 0.39 -0.13 -6.13
N ASN A 39 1.47 -0.88 -6.30
CA ASN A 39 2.54 -0.57 -7.24
C ASN A 39 2.86 -1.79 -8.12
N LYS A 40 1.85 -2.62 -8.46
CA LYS A 40 2.07 -3.82 -9.30
C LYS A 40 2.52 -3.45 -10.71
N ASN A 41 1.97 -2.38 -11.26
CA ASN A 41 2.13 -2.01 -12.66
C ASN A 41 3.23 -0.95 -12.89
N GLY A 42 4.00 -0.61 -11.86
CA GLY A 42 4.98 0.49 -11.91
C GLY A 42 4.34 1.89 -11.87
N GLN A 43 3.03 1.95 -11.67
CA GLN A 43 2.28 3.13 -11.27
C GLN A 43 1.94 2.97 -9.80
N VAL A 44 2.31 3.96 -8.98
CA VAL A 44 2.04 3.98 -7.55
C VAL A 44 0.65 4.59 -7.35
N ASP A 45 -0.31 3.76 -6.97
CA ASP A 45 -1.62 4.20 -6.50
C ASP A 45 -1.66 4.04 -4.98
N ASP A 46 -1.91 5.12 -4.25
CA ASP A 46 -2.00 5.09 -2.79
C ASP A 46 -3.31 5.66 -2.26
N LYS A 47 -3.80 5.10 -1.16
CA LYS A 47 -5.05 5.52 -0.51
C LYS A 47 -4.97 5.41 1.00
N GLN A 48 -5.50 6.41 1.70
CA GLN A 48 -5.46 6.50 3.16
C GLN A 48 -6.75 5.98 3.79
N PHE A 49 -6.61 5.26 4.88
CA PHE A 49 -7.68 4.60 5.62
C PHE A 49 -7.51 4.81 7.12
N ARG A 50 -8.63 4.85 7.84
CA ARG A 50 -8.61 4.91 9.32
C ARG A 50 -8.37 3.54 9.93
N HIS A 51 -8.86 2.48 9.29
CA HIS A 51 -8.77 1.11 9.78
C HIS A 51 -7.91 0.23 8.87
N ALA A 52 -7.14 -0.68 9.48
CA ALA A 52 -6.30 -1.62 8.75
C ALA A 52 -7.13 -2.52 7.82
N ASP A 53 -8.31 -2.97 8.27
CA ASP A 53 -9.18 -3.84 7.49
C ASP A 53 -9.66 -3.20 6.19
N GLU A 54 -9.97 -1.89 6.21
CA GLU A 54 -10.36 -1.15 5.01
C GLU A 54 -9.20 -1.05 4.01
N CYS A 55 -7.99 -0.76 4.51
CA CYS A 55 -6.78 -0.72 3.71
C CYS A 55 -6.51 -2.08 3.04
N LEU A 56 -6.54 -3.16 3.82
CA LEU A 56 -6.33 -4.51 3.30
C LEU A 56 -7.46 -4.95 2.35
N ALA A 57 -8.70 -4.52 2.58
CA ALA A 57 -9.81 -4.79 1.68
C ALA A 57 -9.62 -4.10 0.33
N TRP A 58 -9.19 -2.83 0.31
CA TRP A 58 -8.86 -2.09 -0.90
C TRP A 58 -7.72 -2.74 -1.68
N LEU A 59 -6.61 -3.09 -1.02
CA LEU A 59 -5.46 -3.78 -1.65
C LEU A 59 -5.82 -5.16 -2.24
N ARG A 60 -6.88 -5.79 -1.74
CA ARG A 60 -7.41 -7.06 -2.25
C ARG A 60 -8.47 -6.88 -3.34
N GLY A 61 -8.79 -5.64 -3.74
CA GLY A 61 -9.86 -5.33 -4.68
C GLY A 61 -11.27 -5.62 -4.14
N ARG A 62 -11.44 -5.73 -2.81
CA ARG A 62 -12.73 -5.99 -2.14
C ARG A 62 -13.45 -4.70 -1.76
N LEU A 63 -12.78 -3.56 -1.87
CA LEU A 63 -13.34 -2.22 -1.69
C LEU A 63 -13.20 -1.47 -3.02
N LYS A 64 -14.33 -1.10 -3.65
CA LYS A 64 -14.36 -0.30 -4.89
C LYS A 64 -14.39 1.17 -4.57
#